data_AF-A0A7C3Y987-F1
#
_entry.id   AF-A0A7C3Y987-F1
#
_cell.length_a   1.000
_cell.length_b   1.000
_cell.length_c   1.000
_cell.angle_alpha   90.00
_cell.angle_beta   90.00
_cell.angle_gamma   90.00
#
_symmetry.space_group_name_H-M   'P 1'
#
loop_
_entity.id
_entity.type
_entity.pdbx_description
1 polymer ?
#
loop_
_entity_poly.entity_id
_entity_poly.type
_entity_poly.pdbx_seq_one_letter_code
_entity_poly.pdbx_strand_id
1 'polypeptide(L)'
;MSKRERGISAPLVAAAAVIVVFVAVAVYFFVFQPGGNVMVFADFEAPGTRPGGSRGIMPDNTLISEADVEGGFSGRALRLTYSFSSGEWCGYWMNFRADESGYDVSKYQYIKMWVKGESGNERFKIELKDTSDGASYAYASARGTGYVEISLGLSQFQKVPWADKGADLSSLKQVNIVFDTEPMRGTLYVDEIRFTG
;
A
#
# COMPACT_ATOMS: atom_id res chain seq x y z
N MET A 1 14.66 -68.80 6.63
CA MET A 1 15.38 -67.64 6.06
C MET A 1 14.45 -66.44 6.16
N SER A 2 14.53 -65.69 7.27
CA SER A 2 13.60 -64.60 7.62
C SER A 2 14.23 -63.25 7.25
N LYS A 3 13.60 -62.51 6.32
CA LYS A 3 13.95 -61.13 5.99
C LYS A 3 13.42 -60.21 7.09
N ARG A 4 14.31 -59.61 7.88
CA ARG A 4 13.97 -58.48 8.76
C ARG A 4 13.90 -57.20 7.93
N GLU A 5 12.70 -56.72 7.66
CA GLU A 5 12.48 -55.35 7.21
C GLU A 5 12.76 -54.40 8.38
N ARG A 6 13.74 -53.52 8.22
CA ARG A 6 14.04 -52.47 9.21
C ARG A 6 13.04 -51.35 8.99
N GLY A 7 12.06 -51.25 9.89
CA GLY A 7 11.17 -50.09 9.97
C GLY A 7 11.98 -48.83 10.23
N ILE A 8 11.86 -47.85 9.34
CA ILE A 8 12.35 -46.49 9.56
C ILE A 8 11.53 -45.93 10.71
N SER A 9 12.20 -45.53 11.79
CA SER A 9 11.53 -45.03 12.99
C SER A 9 10.83 -43.69 12.71
N ALA A 10 9.59 -43.58 13.18
CA ALA A 10 8.72 -42.40 13.06
C ALA A 10 9.36 -41.00 13.31
N PRO A 11 10.35 -40.81 14.22
CA PRO A 11 10.95 -39.48 14.40
C PRO A 11 11.79 -38.99 13.21
N LEU A 12 12.29 -39.87 12.33
CA LEU A 12 13.07 -39.44 11.15
C LEU A 12 12.17 -38.82 10.06
N VAL A 13 10.92 -39.29 9.94
CA VAL A 13 9.95 -38.78 8.96
C VAL A 13 9.45 -37.39 9.36
N ALA A 14 9.28 -37.13 10.66
CA ALA A 14 8.87 -35.81 11.16
C ALA A 14 9.95 -34.74 10.95
N ALA A 15 11.23 -35.07 11.19
CA ALA A 15 12.34 -34.14 10.96
C ALA A 15 12.51 -33.79 9.46
N ALA A 16 12.35 -34.77 8.57
CA ALA A 16 12.42 -34.53 7.13
C ALA A 16 11.25 -33.68 6.62
N ALA A 17 10.03 -33.88 7.12
CA ALA A 17 8.87 -33.09 6.74
C ALA A 17 8.99 -31.60 7.16
N VAL A 18 9.53 -31.34 8.35
CA VAL A 18 9.76 -29.97 8.84
C VAL A 18 10.82 -29.26 7.99
N ILE A 19 11.91 -29.94 7.62
CA ILE A 19 12.96 -29.36 6.77
C ILE A 19 12.42 -29.09 5.36
N VAL A 20 11.61 -29.99 4.77
CA VAL A 20 11.01 -29.77 3.44
C VAL A 20 10.03 -28.59 3.45
N VAL A 21 9.26 -28.39 4.53
CA VAL A 21 8.37 -27.23 4.67
C VAL A 21 9.17 -25.93 4.83
N PHE A 22 10.21 -25.91 5.66
CA PHE A 22 11.07 -24.72 5.81
C PHE A 22 11.84 -24.39 4.53
N VAL A 23 12.34 -25.40 3.81
CA VAL A 23 12.98 -25.21 2.50
C VAL A 23 11.95 -24.78 1.46
N ALA A 24 10.74 -25.32 1.43
CA ALA A 24 9.70 -24.89 0.49
C ALA A 24 9.21 -23.46 0.77
N VAL A 25 9.08 -23.06 2.05
CA VAL A 25 8.73 -21.70 2.44
C VAL A 25 9.88 -20.74 2.12
N ALA A 26 11.13 -21.09 2.45
CA ALA A 26 12.29 -20.30 2.10
C ALA A 26 12.47 -20.20 0.58
N VAL A 27 12.29 -21.30 -0.17
CA VAL A 27 12.32 -21.32 -1.64
C VAL A 27 11.15 -20.52 -2.22
N TYR A 28 9.96 -20.52 -1.61
CA TYR A 28 8.88 -19.61 -2.03
C TYR A 28 9.29 -18.14 -1.81
N PHE A 29 9.91 -17.80 -0.68
CA PHE A 29 10.42 -16.45 -0.40
C PHE A 29 11.67 -16.07 -1.23
N PHE A 30 12.46 -17.03 -1.74
CA PHE A 30 13.68 -16.76 -2.52
C PHE A 30 13.52 -16.95 -4.03
N VAL A 31 12.58 -17.79 -4.50
CA VAL A 31 12.33 -18.10 -5.92
C VAL A 31 11.11 -17.35 -6.47
N PHE A 32 10.18 -16.92 -5.61
CA PHE A 32 9.13 -15.95 -5.94
C PHE A 32 9.39 -14.57 -5.30
N GLN A 33 10.63 -14.12 -5.29
CA GLN A 33 10.88 -12.68 -5.41
C GLN A 33 10.78 -12.39 -6.91
N PRO A 34 9.66 -11.86 -7.44
CA PRO A 34 9.70 -11.33 -8.79
C PRO A 34 10.84 -10.31 -8.78
N GLY A 35 11.83 -10.50 -9.65
CA GLY A 35 12.98 -9.61 -9.82
C GLY A 35 12.59 -8.24 -10.39
N GLY A 36 11.50 -7.66 -9.89
CA GLY A 36 11.09 -6.28 -10.11
C GLY A 36 11.69 -5.38 -9.05
N ASN A 37 12.07 -4.17 -9.44
CA ASN A 37 12.39 -3.13 -8.48
C ASN A 37 11.15 -2.90 -7.61
N VAL A 38 11.21 -3.20 -6.30
CA VAL A 38 10.16 -2.88 -5.33
C VAL A 38 10.70 -1.84 -4.36
N MET A 39 9.93 -0.77 -4.14
CA MET A 39 10.16 0.18 -3.06
C MET A 39 8.91 0.27 -2.20
N VAL A 40 9.05 -0.14 -0.94
CA VAL A 40 8.04 0.08 0.09
C VAL A 40 8.07 1.55 0.48
N PHE A 41 7.01 2.28 0.13
CA PHE A 41 6.83 3.68 0.46
C PHE A 41 6.33 3.86 1.90
N ALA A 42 5.36 3.05 2.32
CA ALA A 42 4.82 3.06 3.68
C ALA A 42 4.24 1.69 4.05
N ASP A 43 4.62 1.14 5.20
CA ASP A 43 4.12 -0.13 5.77
C ASP A 43 3.46 0.04 7.14
N PHE A 44 3.44 1.26 7.70
CA PHE A 44 2.74 1.62 8.95
C PHE A 44 3.15 0.84 10.21
N GLU A 45 4.21 0.03 10.15
CA GLU A 45 4.72 -0.74 11.29
C GLU A 45 5.40 0.16 12.33
N ALA A 46 6.13 1.18 11.87
CA ALA A 46 6.77 2.16 12.74
C ALA A 46 6.94 3.51 12.02
N PRO A 47 6.60 4.64 12.68
CA PRO A 47 6.79 5.98 12.11
C PRO A 47 8.23 6.23 11.65
N GLY A 48 8.39 6.85 10.48
CA GLY A 48 9.70 7.31 9.98
C GLY A 48 10.64 6.22 9.46
N THR A 49 10.23 4.95 9.44
CA THR A 49 11.09 3.85 8.96
C THR A 49 11.14 3.70 7.43
N ARG A 50 10.23 4.37 6.73
CA ARG A 50 10.06 4.34 5.27
C ARG A 50 9.97 5.75 4.70
N PRO A 51 10.15 5.94 3.38
CA PRO A 51 10.05 7.26 2.74
C PRO A 51 8.78 8.03 3.14
N GLY A 52 7.61 7.37 3.18
CA GLY A 52 6.31 7.98 3.55
C GLY A 52 6.15 8.40 5.02
N GLY A 53 7.24 8.61 5.76
CA GLY A 53 7.25 8.80 7.21
C GLY A 53 6.71 10.14 7.72
N SER A 54 6.78 11.21 6.90
CA SER A 54 6.12 12.49 7.21
C SER A 54 4.73 12.50 6.58
N ARG A 55 3.69 12.68 7.40
CA ARG A 55 2.30 12.46 6.99
C ARG A 55 1.31 13.25 7.85
N GLY A 56 0.12 13.51 7.32
CA GLY A 56 -0.91 14.24 8.05
C GLY A 56 -2.22 14.37 7.28
N ILE A 57 -3.19 15.03 7.91
CA ILE A 57 -4.52 15.25 7.36
C ILE A 57 -4.58 16.48 6.43
N MET A 58 -5.44 16.41 5.42
CA MET A 58 -5.85 17.53 4.55
C MET A 58 -7.35 17.80 4.80
N PRO A 59 -7.71 18.59 5.82
CA PRO A 59 -9.10 18.98 6.04
C PRO A 59 -9.49 20.16 5.15
N ASP A 60 -10.58 20.03 4.39
CA ASP A 60 -11.25 21.16 3.71
C ASP A 60 -12.73 21.21 4.11
N ASN A 61 -13.04 21.77 5.28
CA ASN A 61 -14.38 21.80 5.90
C ASN A 61 -14.98 20.43 6.28
N THR A 62 -14.17 19.38 6.26
CA THR A 62 -14.57 17.97 6.45
C THR A 62 -13.97 17.34 7.71
N LEU A 63 -14.48 16.16 8.09
CA LEU A 63 -13.87 15.34 9.13
C LEU A 63 -13.02 14.23 8.51
N ILE A 64 -11.75 14.18 8.90
CA ILE A 64 -10.89 13.02 8.70
C ILE A 64 -10.11 12.75 10.00
N SER A 65 -10.00 11.47 10.37
CA SER A 65 -9.11 11.04 11.44
C SER A 65 -8.32 9.81 11.03
N GLU A 66 -7.12 9.73 11.57
CA GLU A 66 -6.11 8.73 11.27
C GLU A 66 -5.69 7.97 12.52
N ALA A 67 -5.38 6.69 12.37
CA ALA A 67 -4.71 5.89 13.39
C ALA A 67 -3.96 4.73 12.75
N ASP A 68 -2.77 4.38 13.26
CA ASP A 68 -2.18 3.08 12.95
C ASP A 68 -2.83 2.02 13.85
N VAL A 69 -3.41 0.99 13.26
CA VAL A 69 -4.16 -0.06 13.98
C VAL A 69 -3.56 -1.43 13.74
N GLU A 70 -3.63 -2.32 14.75
CA GLU A 70 -3.32 -3.75 14.58
C GLU A 70 -4.29 -4.44 13.61
N GLY A 71 -3.86 -5.55 13.03
CA GLY A 71 -4.66 -6.32 12.07
C GLY A 71 -4.65 -5.72 10.67
N GLY A 72 -3.51 -5.13 10.29
CA GLY A 72 -3.11 -4.88 8.91
C GLY A 72 -2.94 -6.16 8.10
N PHE A 73 -2.59 -6.01 6.83
CA PHE A 73 -2.23 -7.14 6.00
C PHE A 73 -0.91 -7.78 6.48
N SER A 74 0.09 -6.96 6.83
CA SER A 74 1.40 -7.43 7.31
C SER A 74 1.66 -7.20 8.81
N GLY A 75 0.72 -6.58 9.52
CA GLY A 75 0.86 -6.27 10.95
C GLY A 75 -0.05 -5.12 11.35
N ARG A 76 0.42 -3.89 11.11
CA ARG A 76 -0.33 -2.65 11.32
C ARG A 76 -0.84 -2.09 9.99
N ALA A 77 -1.89 -1.28 10.05
CA ALA A 77 -2.39 -0.54 8.90
C ALA A 77 -2.77 0.89 9.29
N LEU A 78 -2.75 1.79 8.32
CA LEU A 78 -3.34 3.11 8.45
C LEU A 78 -4.87 2.98 8.35
N ARG A 79 -5.60 3.37 9.40
CA ARG A 79 -7.05 3.57 9.37
C ARG A 79 -7.37 5.03 9.12
N LEU A 80 -8.15 5.32 8.07
CA LEU A 80 -8.69 6.64 7.76
C LEU A 80 -10.21 6.60 7.88
N THR A 81 -10.77 7.32 8.84
CA THR A 81 -12.22 7.55 8.93
C THR A 81 -12.52 8.92 8.35
N TYR A 82 -13.41 8.98 7.37
CA TYR A 82 -13.68 10.18 6.60
C TYR A 82 -15.18 10.50 6.57
N SER A 83 -15.51 11.80 6.51
CA SER A 83 -16.86 12.32 6.32
C SER A 83 -16.81 13.71 5.69
N PHE A 84 -17.43 13.88 4.53
CA PHE A 84 -17.47 15.13 3.76
C PHE A 84 -18.86 15.40 3.18
N SER A 85 -19.11 16.64 2.73
CA SER A 85 -20.38 17.01 2.07
C SER A 85 -20.27 16.93 0.55
N SER A 86 -21.41 16.96 -0.13
CA SER A 86 -21.44 16.99 -1.59
C SER A 86 -20.68 18.20 -2.15
N GLY A 87 -19.70 17.96 -3.01
CA GLY A 87 -18.85 18.99 -3.60
C GLY A 87 -17.63 19.37 -2.76
N GLU A 88 -17.47 18.78 -1.57
CA GLU A 88 -16.28 18.92 -0.72
C GLU A 88 -15.38 17.68 -0.86
N TRP A 89 -14.20 17.75 -0.24
CA TRP A 89 -13.23 16.65 -0.23
C TRP A 89 -12.43 16.66 1.07
N CYS A 90 -11.86 15.51 1.39
CA CYS A 90 -10.88 15.39 2.47
C CYS A 90 -9.76 14.45 2.05
N GLY A 91 -8.63 14.48 2.74
CA GLY A 91 -7.59 13.50 2.43
C GLY A 91 -6.47 13.41 3.44
N TYR A 92 -5.52 12.59 3.09
CA TYR A 92 -4.34 12.26 3.88
C TYR A 92 -3.12 12.34 2.99
N TRP A 93 -2.11 13.09 3.42
CA TRP A 93 -0.86 13.26 2.68
C TRP A 93 0.27 12.49 3.34
N MET A 94 1.19 12.00 2.51
CA MET A 94 2.44 11.37 2.93
C MET A 94 3.56 11.89 2.03
N ASN A 95 4.57 12.53 2.61
CA ASN A 95 5.76 12.96 1.89
C ASN A 95 6.80 11.84 1.86
N PHE A 96 7.53 11.73 0.75
CA PHE A 96 8.69 10.84 0.61
C PHE A 96 9.86 11.21 1.53
N ARG A 97 9.96 12.49 1.87
CA ARG A 97 11.02 13.07 2.70
C ARG A 97 10.45 14.27 3.44
N ALA A 98 10.93 14.49 4.66
CA ALA A 98 10.48 15.62 5.48
C ALA A 98 10.84 16.99 4.86
N ASP A 99 11.91 17.05 4.06
CA ASP A 99 12.38 18.26 3.35
C ASP A 99 11.75 18.44 1.97
N GLU A 100 10.81 17.57 1.58
CA GLU A 100 10.15 17.58 0.26
C GLU A 100 11.12 17.50 -0.94
N SER A 101 12.37 17.03 -0.76
CA SER A 101 13.40 17.02 -1.82
C SER A 101 13.16 16.05 -2.99
N GLY A 102 11.96 15.48 -3.11
CA GLY A 102 11.57 14.57 -4.19
C GLY A 102 12.23 13.19 -4.11
N TYR A 103 11.67 12.26 -4.87
CA TYR A 103 12.15 10.91 -5.03
C TYR A 103 11.91 10.45 -6.47
N ASP A 104 12.92 9.84 -7.08
CA ASP A 104 12.80 9.29 -8.43
C ASP A 104 12.13 7.92 -8.40
N VAL A 105 10.89 7.87 -8.90
CA VAL A 105 10.10 6.65 -9.08
C VAL A 105 9.86 6.34 -10.57
N SER A 106 10.54 7.02 -11.48
CA SER A 106 10.35 6.86 -12.94
C SER A 106 10.66 5.46 -13.45
N LYS A 107 11.46 4.68 -12.72
CA LYS A 107 11.79 3.28 -13.03
C LYS A 107 10.70 2.27 -12.66
N TYR A 108 9.67 2.67 -11.92
CA TYR A 108 8.57 1.78 -11.54
C TYR A 108 7.40 1.90 -12.52
N GLN A 109 6.55 0.88 -12.58
CA GLN A 109 5.40 0.82 -13.48
C GLN A 109 4.07 0.93 -12.75
N TYR A 110 4.04 0.54 -11.47
CA TYR A 110 2.82 0.48 -10.68
C TYR A 110 3.03 1.09 -9.30
N ILE A 111 1.97 1.67 -8.74
CA ILE A 111 1.80 1.81 -7.30
C ILE A 111 0.77 0.76 -6.83
N LYS A 112 1.14 0.02 -5.80
CA LYS A 112 0.32 -1.03 -5.20
C LYS A 112 0.13 -0.78 -3.71
N MET A 113 -0.98 -1.25 -3.17
CA MET A 113 -1.26 -1.22 -1.73
C MET A 113 -2.35 -2.24 -1.39
N TRP A 114 -2.38 -2.68 -0.15
CA TRP A 114 -3.48 -3.45 0.40
C TRP A 114 -4.52 -2.49 0.97
N VAL A 115 -5.78 -2.70 0.62
CA VAL A 115 -6.88 -1.90 1.15
C VAL A 115 -8.01 -2.77 1.64
N LYS A 116 -8.69 -2.29 2.68
CA LYS A 116 -9.91 -2.88 3.21
C LYS A 116 -10.89 -1.75 3.51
N GLY A 117 -12.13 -1.92 3.07
CA GLY A 117 -13.23 -1.05 3.40
C GLY A 117 -13.99 -1.55 4.62
N GLU A 118 -14.56 -0.66 5.43
CA GLU A 118 -15.49 -1.09 6.50
C GLU A 118 -16.81 -1.59 5.90
N SER A 119 -17.34 -0.88 4.91
CA SER A 119 -18.54 -1.25 4.15
C SER A 119 -18.20 -2.03 2.87
N GLY A 120 -16.96 -1.97 2.41
CA GLY A 120 -16.44 -2.70 1.26
C GLY A 120 -16.80 -2.09 -0.09
N ASN A 121 -17.08 -0.78 -0.10
CA ASN A 121 -17.37 0.00 -1.29
C ASN A 121 -16.74 1.41 -1.24
N GLU A 122 -15.85 1.66 -0.29
CA GLU A 122 -15.12 2.90 -0.11
C GLU A 122 -14.33 3.23 -1.38
N ARG A 123 -14.52 4.45 -1.88
CA ARG A 123 -13.88 4.97 -3.08
C ARG A 123 -12.99 6.14 -2.69
N PHE A 124 -11.83 6.19 -3.33
CA PHE A 124 -10.83 7.21 -3.09
C PHE A 124 -9.99 7.36 -4.35
N LYS A 125 -9.19 8.41 -4.42
CA LYS A 125 -8.14 8.53 -5.42
C LYS A 125 -6.79 8.57 -4.74
N ILE A 126 -5.80 8.05 -5.45
CA ILE A 126 -4.40 8.31 -5.16
C ILE A 126 -4.00 9.53 -5.97
N GLU A 127 -3.47 10.56 -5.33
CA GLU A 127 -2.82 11.67 -6.02
C GLU A 127 -1.31 11.63 -5.78
N LEU A 128 -0.54 11.86 -6.84
CA LEU A 128 0.91 11.98 -6.82
C LEU A 128 1.25 13.45 -7.06
N LYS A 129 2.18 13.98 -6.29
CA LYS A 129 2.61 15.37 -6.42
C LYS A 129 4.15 15.45 -6.48
N ASP A 130 4.66 16.19 -7.46
CA ASP A 130 6.10 16.40 -7.68
C ASP A 130 6.63 17.66 -6.97
N THR A 131 7.95 17.83 -6.95
CA THR A 131 8.61 18.96 -6.28
C THR A 131 8.27 20.33 -6.87
N SER A 132 7.73 20.36 -8.08
CA SER A 132 7.29 21.57 -8.79
C SER A 132 5.77 21.76 -8.77
N ASP A 133 5.08 21.06 -7.86
CA ASP A 133 3.63 21.07 -7.68
C ASP A 133 2.81 20.59 -8.91
N GLY A 134 3.47 19.89 -9.85
CA GLY A 134 2.77 19.06 -10.82
C GLY A 134 2.07 17.91 -10.11
N ALA A 135 0.84 17.60 -10.52
CA ALA A 135 0.04 16.60 -9.83
C ALA A 135 -0.83 15.76 -10.77
N SER A 136 -0.92 14.48 -10.45
CA SER A 136 -1.72 13.50 -11.19
C SER A 136 -2.49 12.60 -10.24
N TYR A 137 -3.63 12.06 -10.67
CA TYR A 137 -4.49 11.19 -9.87
C TYR A 137 -4.99 9.95 -10.61
N ALA A 138 -5.33 8.92 -9.86
CA ALA A 138 -6.08 7.76 -10.33
C ALA A 138 -7.07 7.29 -9.25
N TYR A 139 -8.28 6.92 -9.65
CA TYR A 139 -9.29 6.38 -8.74
C TYR A 139 -9.02 4.92 -8.39
N ALA A 140 -9.38 4.56 -7.16
CA ALA A 140 -9.35 3.20 -6.64
C ALA A 140 -10.58 2.94 -5.75
N SER A 141 -10.81 1.67 -5.44
CA SER A 141 -11.84 1.29 -4.48
C SER A 141 -11.42 0.07 -3.66
N ALA A 142 -11.80 0.07 -2.38
CA ALA A 142 -11.77 -1.13 -1.56
C ALA A 142 -13.01 -1.96 -1.90
N ARG A 143 -12.81 -3.18 -2.42
CA ARG A 143 -13.89 -4.07 -2.84
C ARG A 143 -14.06 -5.19 -1.82
N GLY A 144 -15.12 -5.08 -1.01
CA GLY A 144 -15.40 -5.99 0.09
C GLY A 144 -14.72 -5.60 1.41
N THR A 145 -15.02 -6.38 2.45
CA THR A 145 -14.62 -6.09 3.85
C THR A 145 -13.34 -6.80 4.29
N GLY A 146 -12.67 -7.50 3.37
CA GLY A 146 -11.33 -8.07 3.56
C GLY A 146 -10.26 -7.23 2.86
N TYR A 147 -8.99 -7.46 3.19
CA TYR A 147 -7.88 -6.84 2.46
C TYR A 147 -7.81 -7.38 1.03
N VAL A 148 -7.70 -6.46 0.09
CA VAL A 148 -7.47 -6.73 -1.33
C VAL A 148 -6.29 -5.89 -1.81
N GLU A 149 -5.44 -6.46 -2.66
CA GLU A 149 -4.38 -5.69 -3.33
C GLU A 149 -5.02 -4.86 -4.44
N ILE A 150 -4.78 -3.55 -4.43
CA ILE A 150 -5.00 -2.70 -5.59
C ILE A 150 -3.66 -2.45 -6.29
N SER A 151 -3.69 -2.42 -7.61
CA SER A 151 -2.51 -2.20 -8.46
C SER A 151 -2.85 -1.17 -9.52
N LEU A 152 -2.34 0.04 -9.34
CA LEU A 152 -2.53 1.15 -10.26
C LEU A 152 -1.28 1.32 -11.12
N GLY A 153 -1.37 1.07 -12.42
CA GLY A 153 -0.34 1.44 -13.38
C GLY A 153 -0.13 2.96 -13.39
N LEU A 154 1.11 3.42 -13.27
CA LEU A 154 1.47 4.84 -13.20
C LEU A 154 1.10 5.59 -14.49
N SER A 155 1.04 4.90 -15.63
CA SER A 155 0.61 5.47 -16.92
C SER A 155 -0.88 5.83 -16.97
N GLN A 156 -1.71 5.32 -16.05
CA GLN A 156 -3.14 5.64 -16.02
C GLN A 156 -3.45 6.94 -15.26
N PHE A 157 -2.47 7.48 -14.53
CA PHE A 157 -2.65 8.69 -13.75
C PHE A 157 -2.87 9.89 -14.68
N GLN A 158 -3.91 10.68 -14.38
CA GLN A 158 -4.31 11.84 -15.16
C GLN A 158 -3.97 13.11 -14.40
N LYS A 159 -3.65 14.20 -15.10
CA LYS A 159 -3.40 15.50 -14.46
C LYS A 159 -4.62 15.91 -13.61
N VAL A 160 -4.39 16.34 -12.36
CA VAL A 160 -5.46 16.93 -11.55
C VAL A 160 -5.92 18.28 -12.13
N PRO A 161 -7.21 18.64 -12.05
CA PRO A 161 -7.72 19.87 -12.67
C PRO A 161 -7.08 21.17 -12.14
N TRP A 162 -6.64 21.18 -10.88
CA TRP A 162 -6.07 22.36 -10.22
C TRP A 162 -4.58 22.58 -10.53
N ALA A 163 -3.88 21.58 -11.10
CA ALA A 163 -2.46 21.69 -11.38
C ALA A 163 -2.20 22.15 -12.82
N ASP A 164 -1.12 22.90 -13.01
CA ASP A 164 -0.69 23.35 -14.35
C ASP A 164 -0.27 22.16 -15.23
N LYS A 165 0.44 21.20 -14.65
CA LYS A 165 0.96 20.00 -15.32
C LYS A 165 0.76 18.73 -14.48
N GLY A 166 0.87 17.57 -15.15
CA GLY A 166 0.91 16.27 -14.47
C GLY A 166 2.20 16.10 -13.66
N ALA A 167 2.16 15.20 -12.67
CA ALA A 167 3.30 14.90 -11.83
C ALA A 167 4.47 14.30 -12.62
N ASP A 168 5.67 14.83 -12.39
CA ASP A 168 6.93 14.28 -12.84
C ASP A 168 7.40 13.14 -11.91
N LEU A 169 7.41 11.92 -12.44
CA LEU A 169 7.79 10.72 -11.69
C LEU A 169 9.27 10.69 -11.29
N SER A 170 10.12 11.51 -11.89
CA SER A 170 11.53 11.63 -11.49
C SER A 170 11.74 12.47 -10.23
N SER A 171 10.70 13.17 -9.76
CA SER A 171 10.77 14.11 -8.64
C SER A 171 9.53 14.09 -7.75
N LEU A 172 8.91 12.93 -7.52
CA LEU A 172 7.74 12.85 -6.64
C LEU A 172 8.09 13.21 -5.20
N LYS A 173 7.39 14.18 -4.61
CA LYS A 173 7.55 14.53 -3.19
C LYS A 173 6.48 13.92 -2.30
N GLN A 174 5.30 13.61 -2.83
CA GLN A 174 4.13 13.31 -2.01
C GLN A 174 3.16 12.32 -2.68
N VAL A 175 2.58 11.43 -1.86
CA VAL A 175 1.45 10.54 -2.20
C VAL A 175 0.28 10.90 -1.30
N ASN A 176 -0.89 11.10 -1.90
CA ASN A 176 -2.12 11.44 -1.20
C ASN A 176 -3.18 10.37 -1.37
N ILE A 177 -3.98 10.18 -0.32
CA ILE A 177 -5.25 9.46 -0.37
C ILE A 177 -6.35 10.51 -0.21
N VAL A 178 -7.21 10.66 -1.22
CA VAL A 178 -8.24 11.70 -1.25
C VAL A 178 -9.62 11.09 -1.44
N PHE A 179 -10.59 11.60 -0.68
CA PHE A 179 -12.00 11.24 -0.75
C PHE A 179 -12.78 12.46 -1.27
N ASP A 180 -13.36 12.31 -2.46
CA ASP A 180 -14.10 13.37 -3.18
C ASP A 180 -15.36 12.82 -3.90
N THR A 181 -15.68 11.53 -3.69
CA THR A 181 -16.80 10.84 -4.34
C THR A 181 -17.49 9.86 -3.40
N GLU A 182 -18.73 9.49 -3.71
CA GLU A 182 -19.50 8.56 -2.89
C GLU A 182 -18.80 7.20 -2.66
N PRO A 183 -18.93 6.60 -1.46
CA PRO A 183 -19.72 7.09 -0.33
C PRO A 183 -19.04 8.27 0.39
N MET A 184 -19.80 9.27 0.83
CA MET A 184 -19.25 10.50 1.45
C MET A 184 -18.83 10.34 2.92
N ARG A 185 -19.02 9.13 3.46
CA ARG A 185 -18.55 8.74 4.80
C ARG A 185 -18.12 7.28 4.77
N GLY A 186 -17.10 6.95 5.55
CA GLY A 186 -16.65 5.57 5.67
C GLY A 186 -15.33 5.46 6.39
N THR A 187 -14.82 4.24 6.42
CA THR A 187 -13.49 3.94 6.96
C THR A 187 -12.72 3.08 5.97
N LEU A 188 -11.55 3.58 5.59
CA LEU A 188 -10.58 2.90 4.73
C LEU A 188 -9.38 2.46 5.58
N TYR A 189 -8.97 1.21 5.41
CA TYR A 189 -7.70 0.71 5.95
C TYR A 189 -6.73 0.53 4.79
N VAL A 190 -5.50 1.03 4.94
CA VAL A 190 -4.45 0.97 3.91
C VAL A 190 -3.18 0.40 4.52
N ASP A 191 -2.52 -0.49 3.78
CA ASP A 191 -1.29 -1.14 4.19
C ASP A 191 -0.34 -1.37 2.99
N GLU A 192 0.96 -1.48 3.27
CA GLU A 192 2.07 -1.72 2.35
C GLU A 192 1.99 -0.97 1.00
N ILE A 193 1.93 0.36 1.06
CA ILE A 193 2.05 1.18 -0.14
C ILE A 193 3.44 0.98 -0.74
N ARG A 194 3.50 0.56 -2.00
CA ARG A 194 4.75 0.23 -2.70
C ARG A 194 4.72 0.62 -4.17
N PHE A 195 5.88 0.97 -4.69
CA PHE A 195 6.10 1.11 -6.13
C PHE A 195 6.78 -0.15 -6.66
N THR A 196 6.30 -0.68 -7.78
CA THR A 196 6.81 -1.93 -8.37
C THR A 196 7.08 -1.77 -9.86
N GLY A 197 8.20 -2.33 -10.33
CA GLY A 197 8.63 -2.37 -11.72
C GLY A 197 8.18 -3.60 -12.49
#